data_AF-A0A1G1E7R8-F1
#
_entry.id   AF-A0A1G1E7R8-F1
#
_cell.length_a   1.000
_cell.length_b   1.000
_cell.length_c   1.000
_cell.angle_alpha   90.00
_cell.angle_beta   90.00
_cell.angle_gamma   90.00
#
_symmetry.space_group_name_H-M   'P 1'
#
loop_
_entity.id
_entity.type
_entity.pdbx_description
1 polymer ?
#
loop_
_entity_poly.entity_id
_entity_poly.type
_entity_poly.pdbx_seq_one_letter_code
_entity_poly.pdbx_strand_id
1 'polypeptide(L)'
;MASTKANHARLKTPSEFGSRGLRGADAFSNSLLRQALMAIAQSEKEQNAQAGRAWLKNELENYWDKRQTIMELLRYLSTTEHIDHMQHWESPAMYAKYLVELLRNDGV
;
A
#
# COMPACT_ATOMS: atom_id res chain seq x y z
N MET A 1 -33.56 -19.05 8.00
CA MET A 1 -32.55 -18.31 8.80
C MET A 1 -31.36 -18.03 7.88
N ALA A 2 -31.24 -16.81 7.38
CA ALA A 2 -30.14 -16.41 6.50
C ALA A 2 -28.90 -16.14 7.36
N SER A 3 -27.76 -16.73 6.98
CA SER A 3 -26.49 -16.60 7.70
C SER A 3 -26.02 -15.14 7.76
N THR A 4 -26.01 -14.53 8.94
CA THR A 4 -25.51 -13.16 9.21
C THR A 4 -23.99 -13.01 9.00
N LYS A 5 -23.30 -14.08 8.59
CA LYS A 5 -21.84 -14.10 8.37
C LYS A 5 -21.40 -13.44 7.04
N ALA A 6 -22.35 -13.15 6.14
CA ALA A 6 -22.06 -12.65 4.80
C ALA A 6 -21.62 -11.16 4.75
N ASN A 7 -21.87 -10.37 5.79
CA ASN A 7 -21.59 -8.92 5.80
C ASN A 7 -20.23 -8.51 6.40
N HIS A 8 -19.30 -9.45 6.60
CA HIS A 8 -17.96 -9.16 7.14
C HIS A 8 -16.84 -9.17 6.10
N ALA A 9 -17.16 -9.06 4.81
CA ALA A 9 -16.15 -8.86 3.78
C ALA A 9 -15.71 -7.39 3.78
N ARG A 10 -14.56 -7.09 4.39
CA ARG A 10 -13.89 -5.78 4.28
C ARG A 10 -12.55 -5.90 3.57
N LEU A 11 -12.12 -4.80 2.94
CA LEU A 11 -10.79 -4.73 2.36
C LEU A 11 -9.73 -4.82 3.48
N LYS A 12 -8.84 -5.81 3.36
CA LYS A 12 -7.69 -5.98 4.26
C LYS A 12 -6.79 -4.75 4.20
N THR A 13 -6.25 -4.31 5.33
CA THR A 13 -5.23 -3.27 5.38
C THR A 13 -3.89 -3.77 4.84
N PRO A 14 -2.98 -2.87 4.45
CA PRO A 14 -1.63 -3.26 4.06
C PRO A 14 -0.90 -4.07 5.13
N SER A 15 -1.03 -3.67 6.40
CA SER A 15 -0.48 -4.38 7.55
C SER A 15 -1.07 -5.79 7.73
N GLU A 16 -2.35 -6.01 7.39
CA GLU A 16 -2.98 -7.34 7.42
C GLU A 16 -2.53 -8.27 6.29
N PHE A 17 -2.16 -7.73 5.13
CA PHE A 17 -1.45 -8.51 4.12
C PHE A 17 -0.07 -8.93 4.64
N GLY A 18 0.63 -8.02 5.33
CA GLY A 18 1.98 -8.25 5.86
C GLY A 18 2.93 -8.71 4.75
N SER A 19 3.99 -9.44 5.07
CA SER A 19 4.90 -10.01 4.06
C SER A 19 4.41 -11.34 3.47
N ARG A 20 3.28 -11.88 3.94
CA ARG A 20 2.78 -13.19 3.47
C ARG A 20 2.41 -13.14 2.00
N GLY A 21 2.85 -14.15 1.26
CA GLY A 21 2.63 -14.26 -0.17
C GLY A 21 3.53 -13.36 -1.01
N LEU A 22 4.39 -12.50 -0.46
CA LEU A 22 5.35 -11.78 -1.30
C LEU A 22 6.23 -12.73 -2.11
N ARG A 23 6.46 -12.38 -3.38
CA ARG A 23 7.27 -13.17 -4.32
C ARG A 23 6.74 -14.62 -4.50
N GLY A 24 5.45 -14.83 -4.26
CA GLY A 24 4.76 -16.09 -4.57
C GLY A 24 4.60 -16.31 -6.08
N ALA A 25 4.07 -17.47 -6.46
CA ALA A 25 3.86 -17.81 -7.88
C ALA A 25 2.66 -17.06 -8.52
N ASP A 26 1.79 -16.44 -7.72
CA ASP A 26 0.62 -15.74 -8.24
C ASP A 26 0.94 -14.32 -8.74
N ALA A 27 0.11 -13.84 -9.68
CA ALA A 27 0.31 -12.55 -10.32
C ALA A 27 0.18 -11.36 -9.36
N PHE A 28 -0.68 -11.47 -8.33
CA PHE A 28 -0.86 -10.40 -7.36
C PHE A 28 0.40 -10.21 -6.51
N SER A 29 1.00 -11.30 -6.05
CA SER A 29 2.20 -11.32 -5.22
C SER A 29 3.42 -10.62 -5.83
N ASN A 30 3.47 -10.52 -7.16
CA ASN A 30 4.54 -9.84 -7.91
C ASN A 30 4.09 -8.49 -8.52
N SER A 31 2.86 -8.05 -8.24
CA SER A 31 2.31 -6.82 -8.80
C SER A 31 2.84 -5.55 -8.13
N LEU A 32 2.81 -4.42 -8.84
CA LEU A 32 3.13 -3.11 -8.26
C LEU A 32 2.17 -2.71 -7.14
N LEU A 33 0.90 -3.13 -7.22
CA LEU A 33 -0.07 -2.89 -6.15
C LEU A 33 0.35 -3.59 -4.86
N ARG A 34 0.79 -4.85 -4.94
CA ARG A 34 1.28 -5.58 -3.77
C ARG A 34 2.49 -4.92 -3.13
N GLN A 35 3.37 -4.36 -3.96
CA GLN A 35 4.57 -3.64 -3.50
C GLN A 35 4.22 -2.27 -2.89
N ALA A 36 3.22 -1.56 -3.44
CA ALA A 36 2.68 -0.35 -2.84
C ALA A 36 2.04 -0.63 -1.46
N LEU A 37 1.28 -1.73 -1.33
CA LEU A 37 0.75 -2.18 -0.04
C LEU A 37 1.89 -2.49 0.95
N MET A 38 2.95 -3.17 0.52
CA MET A 38 4.11 -3.38 1.40
C MET A 38 4.78 -2.10 1.85
N ALA A 39 4.94 -1.13 0.94
CA ALA A 39 5.53 0.15 1.28
C ALA A 39 4.73 0.85 2.37
N ILE A 40 3.39 0.87 2.25
CA ILE A 40 2.50 1.42 3.27
C ILE A 40 2.66 0.65 4.59
N ALA A 41 2.62 -0.69 4.55
CA ALA A 41 2.76 -1.52 5.76
C ALA A 41 4.09 -1.29 6.49
N GLN A 42 5.18 -1.10 5.76
CA GLN A 42 6.49 -0.78 6.35
C GLN A 42 6.51 0.64 6.93
N SER A 43 5.86 1.59 6.27
CA SER A 43 5.69 2.95 6.82
C SER A 43 4.86 2.97 8.09
N GLU A 44 3.77 2.21 8.16
CA GLU A 44 2.95 2.07 9.38
C GLU A 44 3.77 1.44 10.51
N LYS A 45 4.47 0.35 10.21
CA LYS A 45 5.27 -0.40 11.18
C LYS A 45 6.38 0.45 11.80
N GLU A 46 7.11 1.20 10.99
CA GLU A 46 8.23 2.03 11.44
C GLU A 46 7.79 3.46 11.83
N GLN A 47 6.48 3.74 11.71
CA GLN A 47 5.89 5.08 11.84
C GLN A 47 6.64 6.16 11.03
N ASN A 48 7.14 5.78 9.86
CA ASN A 48 8.02 6.59 9.04
C ASN A 48 7.87 6.26 7.55
N ALA A 49 7.39 7.22 6.76
CA ALA A 49 7.20 7.08 5.32
C ALA A 49 8.51 6.78 4.56
N GLN A 50 9.68 7.16 5.10
CA GLN A 50 10.97 6.82 4.49
C GLN A 50 11.21 5.30 4.44
N ALA A 51 10.69 4.53 5.39
CA ALA A 51 10.82 3.07 5.39
C ALA A 51 10.10 2.45 4.17
N GLY A 52 8.92 2.98 3.82
CA GLY A 52 8.17 2.53 2.65
C GLY A 52 8.83 2.93 1.33
N ARG A 53 9.39 4.15 1.25
CA ARG A 53 10.21 4.58 0.10
C ARG A 53 11.44 3.68 -0.06
N ALA A 54 12.16 3.39 1.03
CA ALA A 54 13.32 2.52 1.02
C ALA A 54 12.95 1.11 0.54
N TRP A 55 11.82 0.57 1.00
CA TRP A 55 11.28 -0.70 0.49
C TRP A 55 11.13 -0.67 -1.04
N LEU A 56 10.43 0.32 -1.59
CA LEU A 56 10.19 0.40 -3.03
C LEU A 56 11.49 0.49 -3.84
N LYS A 57 12.47 1.26 -3.37
CA LYS A 57 13.77 1.42 -4.05
C LYS A 57 14.62 0.16 -4.02
N ASN A 58 14.57 -0.59 -2.91
CA ASN A 58 15.39 -1.78 -2.73
C ASN A 58 14.76 -3.02 -3.38
N GLU A 59 13.43 -3.09 -3.41
CA GLU A 59 12.69 -4.29 -3.80
C GLU A 59 12.31 -4.31 -5.29
N LEU A 60 12.08 -3.13 -5.89
CA LEU A 60 11.66 -3.05 -7.29
C LEU A 60 12.86 -2.84 -8.21
N GLU A 61 13.11 -3.84 -9.05
CA GLU A 61 13.91 -3.64 -10.25
C GLU A 61 13.27 -2.55 -11.12
N ASN A 62 14.10 -1.68 -11.70
CA ASN A 62 13.66 -0.55 -12.53
C ASN A 62 12.65 0.36 -11.82
N TYR A 63 12.88 0.63 -10.52
CA TYR A 63 12.04 1.52 -9.70
C TYR A 63 11.71 2.84 -10.41
N TRP A 64 12.70 3.48 -11.06
CA TRP A 64 12.51 4.77 -11.72
C TRP A 64 11.45 4.73 -12.82
N ASP A 65 11.45 3.67 -13.63
CA ASP A 65 10.46 3.48 -14.71
C ASP A 65 9.05 3.21 -14.14
N LYS A 66 8.99 2.55 -12.99
CA LYS A 66 7.73 2.18 -12.31
C LYS A 66 7.20 3.26 -11.37
N ARG A 67 8.00 4.28 -11.04
CA ARG A 67 7.71 5.30 -10.02
C ARG A 67 6.38 6.00 -10.27
N GLN A 68 6.12 6.40 -11.50
CA GLN A 68 4.87 7.10 -11.84
C GLN A 68 3.64 6.24 -11.54
N THR A 69 3.65 4.98 -11.99
CA THR A 69 2.55 4.03 -11.75
C THR A 69 2.34 3.77 -10.26
N ILE A 70 3.42 3.63 -9.49
CA ILE A 70 3.34 3.45 -8.03
C ILE A 70 2.70 4.67 -7.38
N MET A 71 3.09 5.88 -7.79
CA MET A 71 2.48 7.10 -7.28
C MET A 71 0.98 7.19 -7.60
N GLU A 72 0.53 6.77 -8.79
CA GLU A 72 -0.91 6.73 -9.09
C GLU A 72 -1.66 5.71 -8.22
N LEU A 73 -1.08 4.53 -8.00
CA LEU A 73 -1.66 3.52 -7.11
C LEU A 73 -1.78 4.04 -5.67
N LEU A 74 -0.72 4.69 -5.16
CA LEU A 74 -0.73 5.28 -3.83
C LEU A 74 -1.72 6.45 -3.72
N ARG A 75 -1.83 7.30 -4.76
CA ARG A 75 -2.87 8.33 -4.83
C ARG A 75 -4.26 7.72 -4.74
N TYR A 76 -4.54 6.69 -5.54
CA TYR A 76 -5.82 5.99 -5.47
C TYR A 76 -6.09 5.42 -4.07
N LEU A 77 -5.11 4.72 -3.47
CA LEU A 77 -5.25 4.17 -2.12
C LEU A 77 -5.44 5.25 -1.05
N SER A 78 -4.83 6.44 -1.22
CA SER A 78 -5.04 7.55 -0.28
C SER A 78 -6.49 8.04 -0.22
N THR A 79 -7.28 7.83 -1.27
CA THR A 79 -8.67 8.28 -1.31
C THR A 79 -9.59 7.50 -0.37
N THR A 80 -9.15 6.35 0.16
CA THR A 80 -9.97 5.53 1.07
C THR A 80 -10.28 6.22 2.39
N GLU A 81 -9.53 7.25 2.78
CA GLU A 81 -9.84 8.08 3.96
C GLU A 81 -11.22 8.77 3.87
N HIS A 82 -11.73 9.01 2.65
CA HIS A 82 -13.01 9.67 2.42
C HIS A 82 -14.19 8.69 2.36
N ILE A 83 -13.96 7.42 2.70
CA ILE A 83 -14.98 6.36 2.67
C ILE A 83 -15.38 6.03 4.10
N ASP A 84 -16.57 6.48 4.51
CA ASP A 84 -17.03 6.44 5.92
C ASP A 84 -16.92 5.06 6.60
N HIS A 85 -17.15 3.98 5.84
CA HIS A 85 -17.10 2.61 6.37
C HIS A 85 -15.71 1.96 6.29
N MET A 86 -14.66 2.74 5.96
CA MET A 86 -13.27 2.30 5.86
C MET A 86 -12.37 2.98 6.91
N GLN A 87 -12.88 3.20 8.12
CA GLN A 87 -12.10 3.78 9.24
C GLN A 87 -10.78 3.02 9.51
N HIS A 88 -10.76 1.70 9.31
CA HIS A 88 -9.55 0.88 9.45
C HIS A 88 -8.47 1.17 8.39
N TRP A 89 -8.77 1.96 7.37
CA TRP A 89 -7.85 2.41 6.33
C TRP A 89 -7.34 3.85 6.51
N GLU A 90 -7.71 4.55 7.59
CA GLU A 90 -7.27 5.93 7.83
C GLU A 90 -5.75 6.06 7.91
N SER A 91 -5.10 5.24 8.74
CA SER A 91 -3.63 5.19 8.84
C SER A 91 -2.96 4.79 7.51
N PRO A 92 -3.39 3.69 6.84
CA PRO A 92 -2.89 3.34 5.51
C PRO A 92 -3.01 4.47 4.47
N ALA A 93 -4.14 5.15 4.43
CA ALA A 93 -4.40 6.24 3.50
C ALA A 93 -3.47 7.44 3.76
N MET A 94 -3.24 7.78 5.03
CA MET A 94 -2.28 8.83 5.43
C MET A 94 -0.86 8.50 4.94
N TYR A 95 -0.36 7.28 5.20
CA TYR A 95 0.97 6.89 4.73
C TYR A 95 1.06 6.81 3.21
N ALA A 96 -0.03 6.42 2.52
CA ALA A 96 -0.07 6.48 1.07
C ALA A 96 0.15 7.91 0.54
N LYS A 97 -0.45 8.93 1.16
CA LYS A 97 -0.19 10.35 0.83
C LYS A 97 1.27 10.74 1.05
N TYR A 98 1.82 10.39 2.22
CA TYR A 98 3.22 10.72 2.52
C TYR A 98 4.19 10.07 1.53
N LEU A 99 3.93 8.82 1.15
CA LEU A 99 4.70 8.14 0.12
C LEU A 99 4.58 8.84 -1.24
N VAL A 100 3.39 9.28 -1.66
CA VAL A 100 3.24 10.06 -2.90
C VAL A 100 4.14 11.31 -2.89
N GLU A 101 4.14 12.06 -1.79
CA GLU A 101 4.95 13.28 -1.67
C GLU A 101 6.46 12.97 -1.61
N LEU A 102 6.87 11.90 -0.93
CA LEU A 102 8.28 11.47 -0.93
C LEU A 102 8.76 11.00 -2.31
N LEU A 103 7.92 10.25 -3.02
CA LEU A 103 8.24 9.72 -4.35
C LEU A 103 8.28 10.83 -5.41
N ARG A 104 7.39 11.84 -5.28
CA ARG A 104 7.38 13.03 -6.14
C ARG A 104 8.69 13.79 -6.05
N ASN A 105 9.23 13.92 -4.85
CA ASN A 105 10.49 14.62 -4.56
C ASN A 105 11.73 13.70 -4.67
N ASP A 106 11.58 12.47 -5.15
CA ASP A 106 12.68 11.52 -5.27
C ASP A 106 13.53 11.87 -6.49
N GLY A 107 14.77 12.32 -6.28
CA GLY A 107 15.72 12.66 -7.35
C GLY A 107 15.83 14.14 -7.71
N VAL A 108 15.27 15.04 -6.89
CA VAL A 108 15.61 16.48 -6.88
C VAL A 108 16.71 16.73 -5.85
#